data_AF-A0A1Z3HS72-F1
#
_entry.id   AF-A0A1Z3HS72-F1
#
_cell.length_a   1.000
_cell.length_b   1.000
_cell.length_c   1.000
_cell.angle_alpha   90.00
_cell.angle_beta   90.00
_cell.angle_gamma   90.00
#
_symmetry.space_group_name_H-M   'P 1'
#
loop_
_entity.id
_entity.type
_entity.pdbx_description
1 polymer ?
#
loop_
_entity_poly.entity_id
_entity_poly.type
_entity_poly.pdbx_seq_one_letter_code
_entity_poly.pdbx_strand_id
1 'polypeptide(L)'
;MSLEWVVYKYHQAVNTVVLMNSFQLEHQQKVDNRAILSDFISSNPDSRELKRALAVKMALEGEPYFKITKFLGINKSFITYWKNRFEAQGIEGIKLGYQGSKSYLTPDDRTEIISWLRTRNYWNFDELVSYLDEHYDVIYKSKQSYYTLFSEAGISWKKSQKTNPKSDPALVKKKEKKSKDLSVKTSSKFESGELIVLFLDECHLLWGDVCGYVWGKTDMRIEIPITNERIRQTYYGALNYQTKEFILHPYEKGNGENTVAFMKYLQEQNPGKQIALIWDGASYHKSQEIKDFLATVNHGKEETEWQFKCILFAPNSPEQNPVEDVWLQAKNSLRRFWRLCRSFPAVKYLFEFFIDHQKFDFSKIEEYSPCS
;
A
#
# COMPACT_ATOMS: atom_id res chain seq x y z
N MET A 1 89.28 36.96 16.75
CA MET A 1 87.85 36.60 16.62
C MET A 1 87.48 35.78 17.84
N SER A 2 86.49 36.21 18.63
CA SER A 2 86.07 35.42 19.81
C SER A 2 85.43 34.11 19.36
N LEU A 3 85.62 33.04 20.14
CA LEU A 3 84.98 31.72 19.91
C LEU A 3 83.46 31.84 19.77
N GLU A 4 82.85 32.80 20.47
CA GLU A 4 81.42 33.12 20.37
C GLU A 4 80.97 33.52 18.96
N TRP A 5 81.82 34.23 18.20
CA TRP A 5 81.48 34.68 16.84
C TRP A 5 81.47 33.53 15.82
N VAL A 6 82.35 32.54 16.02
CA VAL A 6 82.40 31.32 15.19
C VAL A 6 81.20 30.42 15.46
N VAL A 7 80.85 30.24 16.73
CA VAL A 7 79.66 29.48 17.15
C VAL A 7 78.37 30.14 16.62
N TYR A 8 78.26 31.46 16.67
CA TYR A 8 77.12 32.20 16.11
C TYR A 8 76.97 31.99 14.60
N LYS A 9 78.05 32.09 13.83
CA LYS A 9 78.03 31.85 12.37
C LYS A 9 77.67 30.41 12.03
N TYR A 10 78.14 29.43 12.81
CA TYR A 10 77.80 28.02 12.63
C TYR A 10 76.31 27.76 12.87
N HIS A 11 75.74 28.27 13.97
CA HIS A 11 74.30 28.15 14.23
C HIS A 11 73.44 28.82 13.14
N GLN A 12 73.85 29.99 12.64
CA GLN A 12 73.16 30.66 11.53
C GLN A 12 73.20 29.82 10.23
N ALA A 13 74.33 29.19 9.92
CA ALA A 13 74.46 28.32 8.75
C ALA A 13 73.60 27.05 8.87
N VAL A 14 73.63 26.39 10.04
CA VAL A 14 72.79 25.20 10.31
C VAL A 14 71.30 25.55 10.23
N ASN A 15 70.87 26.66 10.84
CA ASN A 15 69.48 27.12 10.76
C ASN A 15 69.06 27.43 9.31
N THR A 16 69.94 28.02 8.51
CA THR A 16 69.66 28.32 7.09
C THR A 16 69.47 27.02 6.30
N VAL A 17 70.32 26.02 6.50
CA VAL A 17 70.20 24.70 5.82
C VAL A 17 68.94 23.95 6.24
N VAL A 18 68.61 23.96 7.54
CA VAL A 18 67.37 23.33 8.05
C VAL A 18 66.13 24.00 7.45
N LEU A 19 66.10 25.33 7.38
CA LEU A 19 65.00 26.09 6.76
C LEU A 19 64.88 25.79 5.26
N MET A 20 65.99 25.75 4.53
CA MET A 20 66.00 25.42 3.10
C MET A 20 65.48 23.99 2.84
N ASN A 21 65.88 23.01 3.65
CA ASN A 21 65.39 21.64 3.54
C ASN A 21 63.90 21.53 3.87
N SER A 22 63.40 22.22 4.90
CA SER A 22 61.97 22.26 5.21
C SER A 22 61.13 22.88 4.08
N PHE A 23 61.64 23.95 3.46
CA PHE A 23 60.98 24.60 2.33
C PHE A 23 60.93 23.70 1.10
N GLN A 24 62.01 22.96 0.81
CA GLN A 24 62.05 21.99 -0.28
C GLN A 24 61.08 20.83 -0.07
N LEU A 25 61.00 20.29 1.15
CA LEU A 25 60.06 19.22 1.49
C LEU A 25 58.60 19.67 1.36
N GLU A 26 58.26 20.86 1.86
CA GLU A 26 56.92 21.43 1.69
C GLU A 26 56.56 21.69 0.22
N HIS A 27 57.52 22.14 -0.58
CA HIS A 27 57.31 22.36 -2.00
C HIS A 27 57.08 21.03 -2.74
N GLN A 28 57.87 20.00 -2.44
CA GLN A 28 57.73 18.68 -3.04
C GLN A 28 56.35 18.06 -2.70
N GLN A 29 55.96 18.10 -1.43
CA GLN A 29 54.65 17.60 -0.99
C GLN A 29 53.48 18.30 -1.70
N LYS A 30 53.59 19.61 -1.95
CA LYS A 30 52.57 20.37 -2.69
C LYS A 30 52.50 19.97 -4.16
N VAL A 31 53.62 19.67 -4.79
CA VAL A 31 53.68 19.19 -6.19
C VAL A 31 53.03 17.81 -6.30
N ASP A 32 53.38 16.90 -5.41
CA ASP A 32 52.84 15.52 -5.41
C ASP A 32 51.33 15.52 -5.16
N ASN A 33 50.85 16.35 -4.22
CA ASN A 33 49.42 16.50 -3.94
C ASN A 33 48.62 17.05 -5.14
N ARG A 34 49.21 17.95 -5.94
CA ARG A 34 48.57 18.49 -7.15
C ARG A 34 48.47 17.46 -8.28
N ALA A 35 49.48 16.61 -8.42
CA ALA A 35 49.47 15.51 -9.38
C ALA A 35 48.36 14.51 -9.04
N ILE A 36 48.30 14.05 -7.78
CA ILE A 36 47.28 13.10 -7.28
C ILE A 36 45.85 13.63 -7.50
N LEU A 37 45.61 14.92 -7.23
CA LEU A 37 44.31 15.54 -7.47
C LEU A 37 43.97 15.64 -8.97
N SER A 38 44.97 15.87 -9.82
CA SER A 38 44.77 15.96 -11.28
C SER A 38 44.41 14.61 -11.88
N ASP A 39 45.06 13.54 -11.43
CA ASP A 39 44.74 12.16 -11.83
C ASP A 39 43.34 11.78 -11.36
N PHE A 40 43.00 12.09 -10.10
CA PHE A 40 41.66 11.83 -9.55
C PHE A 40 40.56 12.60 -10.31
N ILE A 41 40.77 13.87 -10.62
CA ILE A 41 39.81 14.67 -11.42
C ILE A 41 39.66 14.07 -12.84
N SER A 42 40.76 13.67 -13.46
CA SER A 42 40.76 13.11 -14.82
C SER A 42 40.06 11.75 -14.90
N SER A 43 40.00 11.00 -13.79
CA SER A 43 39.24 9.75 -13.68
C SER A 43 37.72 9.93 -13.71
N ASN A 44 37.23 11.18 -13.71
CA ASN A 44 35.80 11.55 -13.73
C ASN A 44 34.97 10.92 -12.58
N PRO A 45 35.28 11.25 -11.31
CA PRO A 45 34.61 10.69 -10.13
C PRO A 45 33.18 11.25 -9.94
N ASP A 46 32.46 10.78 -8.90
CA ASP A 46 31.12 11.29 -8.57
C ASP A 46 31.11 12.83 -8.54
N SER A 47 30.07 13.44 -9.08
CA SER A 47 29.95 14.90 -9.20
C SER A 47 30.27 15.68 -7.91
N ARG A 48 29.97 15.10 -6.74
CA ARG A 48 30.27 15.69 -5.42
C ARG A 48 31.74 15.58 -5.08
N GLU A 49 32.36 14.43 -5.36
CA GLU A 49 33.80 14.19 -5.16
C GLU A 49 34.63 15.04 -6.12
N LEU A 50 34.23 15.12 -7.38
CA LEU A 50 34.82 15.99 -8.40
C LEU A 50 34.79 17.45 -7.95
N LYS A 51 33.65 17.94 -7.45
CA LYS A 51 33.51 19.32 -6.97
C LYS A 51 34.39 19.61 -5.75
N ARG A 52 34.60 18.63 -4.86
CA ARG A 52 35.54 18.74 -3.72
C ARG A 52 36.99 18.78 -4.22
N ALA A 53 37.36 17.87 -5.11
CA ALA A 53 38.71 17.77 -5.66
C ALA A 53 39.12 19.05 -6.40
N LEU A 54 38.24 19.62 -7.22
CA LEU A 54 38.47 20.89 -7.91
C LEU A 54 38.69 22.05 -6.92
N ALA A 55 37.86 22.15 -5.89
CA ALA A 55 38.00 23.18 -4.86
C ALA A 55 39.34 23.09 -4.11
N VAL A 56 39.78 21.87 -3.76
CA VAL A 56 41.06 21.63 -3.09
C VAL A 56 42.23 21.92 -4.02
N LYS A 57 42.17 21.45 -5.28
CA LYS A 57 43.22 21.69 -6.28
C LYS A 57 43.45 23.18 -6.50
N MET A 58 42.40 23.95 -6.76
CA MET A 58 42.51 25.41 -6.94
C MET A 58 43.07 26.10 -5.68
N ALA A 59 42.69 25.65 -4.49
CA ALA A 59 43.21 26.20 -3.24
C ALA A 59 44.70 25.88 -3.03
N LEU A 60 45.17 24.70 -3.43
CA LEU A 60 46.59 24.30 -3.37
C LEU A 60 47.42 24.97 -4.47
N GLU A 61 46.82 25.34 -5.59
CA GLU A 61 47.42 26.16 -6.66
C GLU A 61 47.57 27.63 -6.25
N GLY A 62 46.98 28.03 -5.12
CA GLY A 62 47.08 29.39 -4.57
C GLY A 62 46.00 30.34 -5.08
N GLU A 63 44.94 29.83 -5.73
CA GLU A 63 43.85 30.69 -6.17
C GLU A 63 43.12 31.32 -4.96
N PRO A 64 42.85 32.63 -5.00
CA PRO A 64 42.11 33.31 -3.94
C PRO A 64 40.72 32.68 -3.75
N TYR A 65 40.34 32.42 -2.50
CA TYR A 65 39.09 31.73 -2.18
C TYR A 65 37.86 32.40 -2.82
N PHE A 66 37.83 33.73 -2.93
CA PHE A 66 36.72 34.45 -3.57
C PHE A 66 36.54 34.05 -5.06
N LYS A 67 37.62 33.77 -5.78
CA LYS A 67 37.56 33.30 -7.18
C LYS A 67 37.02 31.88 -7.24
N ILE A 68 37.52 31.00 -6.36
CA ILE A 68 37.07 29.61 -6.27
C ILE A 68 35.57 29.55 -5.96
N THR A 69 35.10 30.36 -5.00
CA THR A 69 33.67 30.43 -4.65
C THR A 69 32.80 30.88 -5.82
N LYS A 70 33.28 31.86 -6.60
CA LYS A 70 32.56 32.38 -7.77
C LYS A 70 32.54 31.37 -8.93
N PHE A 71 33.65 30.66 -9.16
CA PHE A 71 33.80 29.72 -10.26
C PHE A 71 33.04 28.41 -10.02
N LEU A 72 33.07 27.86 -8.80
CA LEU A 72 32.44 26.58 -8.46
C LEU A 72 31.07 26.71 -7.80
N GLY A 73 30.62 27.93 -7.47
CA GLY A 73 29.35 28.16 -6.76
C GLY A 73 29.34 27.46 -5.39
N ILE A 74 30.35 27.74 -4.56
CA ILE A 74 30.54 27.14 -3.22
C ILE A 74 30.87 28.22 -2.18
N ASN A 75 30.77 27.87 -0.90
CA ASN A 75 31.11 28.77 0.20
C ASN A 75 32.58 28.62 0.62
N LYS A 76 33.17 29.65 1.24
CA LYS A 76 34.56 29.62 1.75
C LYS A 76 34.80 28.46 2.72
N SER A 77 33.85 28.19 3.61
CA SER A 77 33.90 27.09 4.57
C SER A 77 33.99 25.71 3.91
N PHE A 78 33.37 25.54 2.73
CA PHE A 78 33.47 24.31 1.95
C PHE A 78 34.91 24.07 1.48
N ILE A 79 35.60 25.12 0.99
CA ILE A 79 36.99 25.05 0.55
C ILE A 79 37.89 24.67 1.72
N THR A 80 37.78 25.39 2.85
CA THR A 80 38.56 25.12 4.06
C THR A 80 38.35 23.68 4.56
N TYR A 81 37.09 23.24 4.65
CA TYR A 81 36.75 21.92 5.18
C TYR A 81 37.38 20.80 4.34
N TRP A 82 37.21 20.82 3.02
CA TRP A 82 37.74 19.75 2.17
C TRP A 82 39.24 19.83 1.98
N LYS A 83 39.84 21.03 2.00
CA LYS A 83 41.29 21.19 2.02
C LYS A 83 41.89 20.51 3.25
N ASN A 84 41.36 20.80 4.43
CA ASN A 84 41.87 20.20 5.67
C ASN A 84 41.69 18.68 5.70
N ARG A 85 40.56 18.16 5.20
CA ARG A 85 40.35 16.71 5.08
C ARG A 85 41.32 16.05 4.11
N PHE A 86 41.60 16.70 2.98
CA PHE A 86 42.58 16.21 2.01
C PHE A 86 44.00 16.24 2.58
N GLU A 87 44.40 17.31 3.28
CA GLU A 87 45.71 17.40 3.92
C GLU A 87 45.90 16.31 5.01
N ALA A 88 44.82 15.94 5.70
CA ALA A 88 44.87 14.90 6.75
C ALA A 88 44.78 13.46 6.22
N GLN A 89 44.04 13.20 5.13
CA GLN A 89 43.63 11.85 4.72
C GLN A 89 43.85 11.57 3.23
N GLY A 90 44.45 12.49 2.47
CA GLY A 90 44.60 12.39 1.02
C GLY A 90 43.25 12.29 0.30
N ILE A 91 43.23 11.52 -0.80
CA ILE A 91 42.04 11.32 -1.64
C ILE A 91 40.88 10.67 -0.86
N GLU A 92 41.16 9.77 0.08
CA GLU A 92 40.11 9.15 0.90
C GLU A 92 39.36 10.18 1.75
N GLY A 93 40.01 11.28 2.13
CA GLY A 93 39.40 12.38 2.88
C GLY A 93 38.35 13.17 2.11
N ILE A 94 38.32 13.07 0.77
CA ILE A 94 37.39 13.81 -0.10
C ILE A 94 36.34 12.90 -0.78
N LYS A 95 36.49 11.58 -0.68
CA LYS A 95 35.51 10.57 -1.15
C LYS A 95 34.23 10.56 -0.31
N LEU A 96 33.17 9.98 -0.85
CA LEU A 96 31.90 9.79 -0.17
C LEU A 96 31.99 8.66 0.86
N GLY A 97 31.81 8.99 2.14
CA GLY A 97 31.78 8.00 3.23
C GLY A 97 30.40 7.41 3.55
N TYR A 98 29.37 7.65 2.72
CA TYR A 98 28.01 7.20 3.01
C TYR A 98 27.82 5.73 2.58
N GLN A 99 27.77 4.81 3.56
CA GLN A 99 27.65 3.36 3.35
C GLN A 99 26.18 2.87 3.30
N GLY A 100 25.20 3.76 3.17
CA GLY A 100 23.79 3.40 3.26
C GLY A 100 23.39 2.93 4.66
N SER A 101 22.09 2.67 4.86
CA SER A 101 21.61 1.98 6.05
C SER A 101 21.93 0.49 5.95
N LYS A 102 22.23 -0.17 7.08
CA LYS A 102 22.30 -1.63 7.12
C LYS A 102 21.00 -2.23 6.57
N SER A 103 21.11 -3.14 5.61
CA SER A 103 19.95 -3.88 5.07
C SER A 103 19.39 -4.80 6.16
N TYR A 104 18.07 -4.95 6.19
CA TYR A 104 17.38 -5.90 7.08
C TYR A 104 17.65 -7.36 6.69
N LEU A 105 17.91 -7.60 5.39
CA LEU A 105 18.23 -8.93 4.86
C LEU A 105 19.69 -8.95 4.41
N THR A 106 20.40 -10.04 4.71
CA THR A 106 21.74 -10.29 4.16
C THR A 106 21.65 -10.68 2.68
N PRO A 107 22.76 -10.62 1.92
CA PRO A 107 22.78 -11.09 0.53
C PRO A 107 22.39 -12.56 0.37
N ASP A 108 22.73 -13.40 1.35
CA ASP A 108 22.40 -14.83 1.35
C ASP A 108 20.91 -15.04 1.60
N ASP A 109 20.34 -14.38 2.61
CA ASP A 109 18.88 -14.38 2.86
C ASP A 109 18.12 -13.95 1.61
N ARG A 110 18.59 -12.86 0.98
CA ARG A 110 17.98 -12.34 -0.24
C ARG A 110 18.01 -13.38 -1.36
N THR A 111 19.11 -14.10 -1.53
CA THR A 111 19.24 -15.15 -2.55
C THR A 111 18.28 -16.30 -2.28
N GLU A 112 18.16 -16.72 -1.02
CA GLU A 112 17.22 -17.77 -0.59
C GLU A 112 15.77 -17.36 -0.85
N ILE A 113 15.38 -16.16 -0.44
CA ILE A 113 14.03 -15.60 -0.66
C ILE A 113 13.70 -15.55 -2.15
N ILE A 114 14.64 -15.11 -3.00
CA ILE A 114 14.43 -15.07 -4.45
C ILE A 114 14.29 -16.48 -5.04
N SER A 115 15.08 -17.45 -4.55
CA SER A 115 14.95 -18.85 -4.95
C SER A 115 13.57 -19.41 -4.56
N TRP A 116 13.15 -19.20 -3.32
CA TRP A 116 11.82 -19.56 -2.83
C TRP A 116 10.71 -18.93 -3.67
N LEU A 117 10.81 -17.63 -3.97
CA LEU A 117 9.85 -16.92 -4.84
C LEU A 117 9.76 -17.53 -6.26
N ARG A 118 10.86 -18.09 -6.77
CA ARG A 118 10.88 -18.72 -8.11
C ARG A 118 10.29 -20.13 -8.14
N THR A 119 10.10 -20.79 -6.98
CA THR A 119 9.51 -22.14 -6.89
C THR A 119 8.08 -22.21 -7.38
N ARG A 120 7.32 -21.10 -7.25
CA ARG A 120 5.91 -21.01 -7.63
C ARG A 120 5.72 -20.00 -8.74
N ASN A 121 4.72 -20.24 -9.57
CA ASN A 121 4.45 -19.39 -10.73
C ASN A 121 3.61 -18.14 -10.39
N TYR A 122 3.09 -18.05 -9.17
CA TYR A 122 2.22 -16.97 -8.71
C TYR A 122 2.09 -16.95 -7.19
N TRP A 123 1.76 -15.76 -6.68
CA TRP A 123 1.91 -15.37 -5.28
C TRP A 123 0.77 -14.48 -4.78
N ASN A 124 0.49 -14.57 -3.49
CA ASN A 124 -0.27 -13.58 -2.73
C ASN A 124 0.72 -12.64 -2.05
N PHE A 125 0.44 -11.34 -1.99
CA PHE A 125 1.35 -10.36 -1.38
C PHE A 125 1.63 -10.71 0.09
N ASP A 126 0.60 -11.09 0.84
CA ASP A 126 0.76 -11.36 2.27
C ASP A 126 1.50 -12.66 2.55
N GLU A 127 1.57 -13.60 1.59
CA GLU A 127 2.44 -14.78 1.74
C GLU A 127 3.91 -14.37 1.80
N LEU A 128 4.32 -13.34 1.04
CA LEU A 128 5.68 -12.80 1.13
C LEU A 128 5.87 -12.05 2.45
N VAL A 129 4.88 -11.28 2.91
CA VAL A 129 4.97 -10.56 4.20
C VAL A 129 5.13 -11.55 5.35
N SER A 130 4.25 -12.54 5.46
CA SER A 130 4.32 -13.57 6.50
C SER A 130 5.61 -14.39 6.42
N TYR A 131 6.07 -14.75 5.23
CA TYR A 131 7.32 -15.50 5.09
C TYR A 131 8.54 -14.70 5.57
N LEU A 132 8.60 -13.39 5.29
CA LEU A 132 9.70 -12.55 5.78
C LEU A 132 9.64 -12.31 7.28
N ASP A 133 8.45 -12.17 7.85
CA ASP A 133 8.24 -12.05 9.29
C ASP A 133 8.65 -13.34 10.02
N GLU A 134 8.11 -14.48 9.60
CA GLU A 134 8.31 -15.77 10.28
C GLU A 134 9.75 -16.31 10.17
N HIS A 135 10.41 -16.14 9.02
CA HIS A 135 11.71 -16.74 8.77
C HIS A 135 12.91 -15.80 8.96
N TYR A 136 12.67 -14.48 8.89
CA TYR A 136 13.74 -13.49 8.94
C TYR A 136 13.48 -12.35 9.93
N ASP A 137 12.32 -12.32 10.62
CA ASP A 137 11.90 -11.24 11.53
C ASP A 137 11.91 -9.86 10.83
N VAL A 138 11.53 -9.84 9.54
CA VAL A 138 11.53 -8.63 8.70
C VAL A 138 10.13 -8.24 8.29
N ILE A 139 9.66 -7.13 8.87
CA ILE A 139 8.48 -6.41 8.40
C ILE A 139 8.91 -5.03 7.87
N TYR A 140 8.92 -4.86 6.55
CA TYR A 140 9.16 -3.56 5.95
C TYR A 140 7.98 -2.61 6.14
N LYS A 141 8.28 -1.37 6.53
CA LYS A 141 7.31 -0.27 6.58
C LYS A 141 6.77 0.11 5.20
N SER A 142 7.57 -0.03 4.15
CA SER A 142 7.21 0.34 2.79
C SER A 142 6.89 -0.89 1.94
N LYS A 143 5.76 -0.86 1.23
CA LYS A 143 5.39 -1.88 0.23
C LYS A 143 6.44 -2.01 -0.88
N GLN A 144 7.19 -0.92 -1.16
CA GLN A 144 8.20 -0.90 -2.22
C GLN A 144 9.31 -1.92 -1.99
N SER A 145 9.71 -2.17 -0.74
CA SER A 145 10.76 -3.16 -0.43
C SER A 145 10.36 -4.58 -0.84
N TYR A 146 9.08 -4.94 -0.64
CA TYR A 146 8.54 -6.22 -1.10
C TYR A 146 8.42 -6.27 -2.63
N TYR A 147 8.03 -5.17 -3.27
CA TYR A 147 7.96 -5.09 -4.73
C TYR A 147 9.34 -5.27 -5.38
N THR A 148 10.41 -4.78 -4.76
CA THR A 148 11.78 -5.02 -5.22
C THR A 148 12.11 -6.51 -5.21
N LEU A 149 11.76 -7.24 -4.14
CA LEU A 149 11.95 -8.70 -4.07
C LEU A 149 11.14 -9.43 -5.15
N PHE A 150 9.88 -9.07 -5.37
CA PHE A 150 9.10 -9.63 -6.47
C PHE A 150 9.73 -9.33 -7.84
N SER A 151 10.18 -8.10 -8.08
CA SER A 151 10.83 -7.72 -9.33
C SER A 151 12.09 -8.53 -9.61
N GLU A 152 12.96 -8.72 -8.61
CA GLU A 152 14.18 -9.53 -8.72
C GLU A 152 13.88 -11.03 -8.94
N ALA A 153 12.76 -11.50 -8.40
CA ALA A 153 12.26 -12.85 -8.63
C ALA A 153 11.54 -13.01 -9.99
N GLY A 154 11.39 -11.92 -10.77
CA GLY A 154 10.68 -11.94 -12.05
C GLY A 154 9.16 -12.05 -11.90
N ILE A 155 8.61 -11.61 -10.78
CA ILE A 155 7.18 -11.60 -10.45
C ILE A 155 6.62 -10.19 -10.66
N SER A 156 5.51 -10.09 -11.37
CA SER A 156 4.85 -8.82 -11.67
C SER A 156 3.36 -8.86 -11.33
N TRP A 157 2.78 -7.68 -11.11
CA TRP A 157 1.36 -7.52 -10.87
C TRP A 157 0.61 -7.70 -12.19
N LYS A 158 -0.14 -8.78 -12.30
CA LYS A 158 -0.82 -9.17 -13.54
C LYS A 158 -2.32 -9.25 -13.31
N LYS A 159 -3.11 -8.78 -14.28
CA LYS A 159 -4.52 -9.11 -14.31
C LYS A 159 -4.66 -10.58 -14.73
N SER A 160 -5.14 -11.45 -13.86
CA SER A 160 -5.58 -12.80 -14.25
C SER A 160 -6.64 -12.66 -15.33
N GLN A 161 -6.48 -13.41 -16.41
CA GLN A 161 -7.36 -13.34 -17.55
C GLN A 161 -8.15 -14.63 -17.62
N LYS A 162 -9.45 -14.48 -17.85
CA LYS A 162 -10.27 -15.59 -18.32
C LYS A 162 -9.73 -16.07 -19.66
N THR A 163 -9.70 -17.38 -19.83
CA THR A 163 -9.59 -18.00 -21.14
C THR A 163 -10.93 -18.56 -21.49
N ASN A 164 -11.61 -17.88 -22.41
CA ASN A 164 -12.79 -18.39 -23.07
C ASN A 164 -12.32 -18.94 -24.43
N PRO A 165 -12.49 -20.22 -24.75
CA PRO A 165 -12.08 -20.78 -26.04
C PRO A 165 -12.78 -20.13 -27.25
N LYS A 166 -13.84 -19.35 -27.03
CA LYS A 166 -14.59 -18.69 -28.10
C LYS A 166 -15.06 -17.29 -27.70
N SER A 167 -14.50 -16.30 -28.41
CA SER A 167 -15.08 -14.99 -28.71
C SER A 167 -14.76 -13.76 -27.83
N ASP A 168 -14.91 -12.63 -28.54
CA ASP A 168 -14.33 -11.29 -28.50
C ASP A 168 -15.24 -10.25 -27.76
N PRO A 169 -14.71 -9.28 -26.98
CA PRO A 169 -15.53 -8.41 -26.12
C PRO A 169 -15.36 -6.88 -26.36
N ALA A 170 -16.47 -6.12 -26.30
CA ALA A 170 -16.46 -4.65 -26.38
C ALA A 170 -17.45 -3.94 -25.40
N LEU A 171 -16.86 -3.15 -24.48
CA LEU A 171 -17.30 -1.84 -23.90
C LEU A 171 -18.50 -1.83 -22.87
N VAL A 172 -18.80 -0.86 -21.96
CA VAL A 172 -18.55 0.61 -21.73
C VAL A 172 -18.77 1.04 -20.24
N LYS A 173 -18.16 2.19 -19.84
CA LYS A 173 -18.28 3.26 -18.77
C LYS A 173 -19.68 3.63 -18.16
N LYS A 174 -19.93 4.49 -17.13
CA LYS A 174 -19.26 5.21 -15.98
C LYS A 174 -20.31 6.19 -15.30
N LYS A 175 -20.11 6.59 -14.01
CA LYS A 175 -20.55 7.84 -13.26
C LYS A 175 -21.98 7.91 -12.64
N GLU A 176 -22.34 8.67 -11.58
CA GLU A 176 -21.80 9.26 -10.31
C GLU A 176 -22.98 9.99 -9.57
N LYS A 177 -22.81 10.41 -8.29
CA LYS A 177 -23.84 10.62 -7.23
C LYS A 177 -24.14 12.03 -6.66
N LYS A 178 -25.25 12.13 -5.89
CA LYS A 178 -25.50 12.90 -4.62
C LYS A 178 -26.96 12.63 -4.11
N SER A 179 -27.40 12.67 -2.84
CA SER A 179 -26.88 13.00 -1.49
C SER A 179 -27.82 12.43 -0.39
N LYS A 180 -27.25 12.11 0.77
CA LYS A 180 -27.65 11.31 1.95
C LYS A 180 -28.58 12.06 2.92
N ASP A 181 -29.77 11.53 3.25
CA ASP A 181 -30.50 11.92 4.47
C ASP A 181 -31.26 10.70 5.03
N LEU A 182 -30.87 10.23 6.22
CA LEU A 182 -31.40 9.03 6.85
C LEU A 182 -31.70 9.32 8.33
N SER A 183 -32.95 9.71 8.60
CA SER A 183 -33.49 10.13 9.89
C SER A 183 -33.94 8.93 10.77
N VAL A 184 -33.03 8.00 11.06
CA VAL A 184 -33.28 6.88 12.01
C VAL A 184 -32.72 7.18 13.42
N LYS A 185 -32.17 8.37 13.61
CA LYS A 185 -31.31 8.66 14.75
C LYS A 185 -32.18 9.15 15.92
N THR A 186 -32.09 8.44 17.05
CA THR A 186 -32.64 8.78 18.38
C THR A 186 -34.04 8.22 18.70
N SER A 187 -34.21 6.89 18.71
CA SER A 187 -35.32 6.28 19.48
C SER A 187 -34.75 5.56 20.70
N SER A 188 -35.37 5.74 21.87
CA SER A 188 -35.02 5.02 23.12
C SER A 188 -35.00 3.50 22.93
N LYS A 189 -35.82 2.99 22.01
CA LYS A 189 -35.86 1.58 21.63
C LYS A 189 -34.56 1.08 21.01
N PHE A 190 -33.85 1.92 20.26
CA PHE A 190 -32.54 1.55 19.69
C PHE A 190 -31.47 1.39 20.77
N GLU A 191 -31.46 2.27 21.77
CA GLU A 191 -30.54 2.19 22.90
C GLU A 191 -30.84 0.99 23.81
N SER A 192 -32.12 0.65 23.99
CA SER A 192 -32.55 -0.52 24.75
C SER A 192 -32.31 -1.87 24.04
N GLY A 193 -31.96 -1.87 22.75
CA GLY A 193 -31.77 -3.08 21.94
C GLY A 193 -33.07 -3.72 21.41
N GLU A 194 -34.23 -3.10 21.67
CA GLU A 194 -35.53 -3.50 21.12
C GLU A 194 -35.66 -3.23 19.62
N LEU A 195 -34.93 -2.22 19.10
CA LEU A 195 -34.85 -1.90 17.68
C LEU A 195 -33.45 -2.21 17.15
N ILE A 196 -33.37 -2.99 16.08
CA ILE A 196 -32.14 -3.18 15.30
C ILE A 196 -32.21 -2.44 13.97
N VAL A 197 -31.07 -1.94 13.53
CA VAL A 197 -30.93 -1.24 12.26
C VAL A 197 -30.06 -2.10 11.35
N LEU A 198 -30.59 -2.48 10.19
CA LEU A 198 -29.91 -3.31 9.21
C LEU A 198 -29.82 -2.58 7.86
N PHE A 199 -28.64 -2.55 7.27
CA PHE A 199 -28.48 -2.18 5.85
C PHE A 199 -28.67 -3.43 5.00
N LEU A 200 -29.58 -3.40 4.04
CA LEU A 200 -29.92 -4.53 3.19
C LEU A 200 -29.54 -4.24 1.74
N ASP A 201 -28.93 -5.22 1.09
CA ASP A 201 -28.63 -5.18 -0.34
C ASP A 201 -28.57 -6.60 -0.93
N GLU A 202 -28.66 -6.68 -2.26
CA GLU A 202 -28.53 -7.92 -3.00
C GLU A 202 -27.30 -7.91 -3.91
N CYS A 203 -26.60 -9.03 -4.00
CA CYS A 203 -25.45 -9.18 -4.90
C CYS A 203 -25.59 -10.43 -5.77
N HIS A 204 -25.25 -10.29 -7.04
CA HIS A 204 -24.95 -11.44 -7.89
C HIS A 204 -23.46 -11.81 -7.76
N LEU A 205 -23.20 -12.99 -7.23
CA LEU A 205 -21.88 -13.62 -7.31
C LEU A 205 -21.80 -14.38 -8.63
N LEU A 206 -20.96 -13.92 -9.56
CA LEU A 206 -20.71 -14.59 -10.83
C LEU A 206 -19.48 -15.49 -10.71
N TRP A 207 -19.45 -16.60 -11.44
CA TRP A 207 -18.21 -17.40 -11.53
C TRP A 207 -17.04 -16.57 -12.08
N GLY A 208 -17.33 -15.63 -12.98
CA GLY A 208 -16.33 -14.68 -13.48
C GLY A 208 -15.72 -13.74 -12.44
N ASP A 209 -16.34 -13.54 -11.27
CA ASP A 209 -15.86 -12.57 -10.25
C ASP A 209 -14.49 -12.94 -9.65
N VAL A 210 -14.10 -14.22 -9.78
CA VAL A 210 -12.79 -14.75 -9.38
C VAL A 210 -11.65 -14.13 -10.21
N CYS A 211 -11.93 -13.68 -11.43
CA CYS A 211 -10.93 -13.02 -12.26
C CYS A 211 -10.57 -11.64 -11.68
N GLY A 212 -9.32 -11.47 -11.28
CA GLY A 212 -8.80 -10.23 -10.69
C GLY A 212 -7.31 -10.02 -10.96
N TYR A 213 -6.69 -9.04 -10.30
CA TYR A 213 -5.24 -8.88 -10.36
C TYR A 213 -4.56 -9.77 -9.32
N VAL A 214 -3.45 -10.39 -9.72
CA VAL A 214 -2.68 -11.39 -8.96
C VAL A 214 -1.19 -11.22 -9.27
N TRP A 215 -0.31 -11.61 -8.35
CA TRP A 215 1.13 -11.62 -8.62
C TRP A 215 1.53 -12.90 -9.35
N GLY A 216 2.18 -12.78 -10.51
CA GLY A 216 2.55 -13.91 -11.37
C GLY A 216 3.92 -13.78 -12.00
N LYS A 217 4.54 -14.91 -12.36
CA LYS A 217 5.77 -14.91 -13.16
C LYS A 217 5.59 -14.13 -14.45
N THR A 218 6.60 -13.34 -14.82
CA THR A 218 6.51 -12.33 -15.88
C THR A 218 6.38 -12.93 -17.29
N ASP A 219 6.90 -14.13 -17.51
CA ASP A 219 6.89 -14.88 -18.77
C ASP A 219 5.65 -15.77 -18.97
N MET A 220 4.78 -15.91 -17.95
CA MET A 220 3.62 -16.79 -18.01
C MET A 220 2.27 -16.05 -17.98
N ARG A 221 1.28 -16.64 -18.64
CA ARG A 221 -0.13 -16.26 -18.49
C ARG A 221 -0.76 -17.04 -17.33
N ILE A 222 -1.51 -16.35 -16.47
CA ILE A 222 -2.30 -16.98 -15.41
C ILE A 222 -3.73 -17.15 -15.91
N GLU A 223 -4.15 -18.40 -16.02
CA GLU A 223 -5.45 -18.80 -16.55
C GLU A 223 -6.27 -19.50 -15.45
N ILE A 224 -7.56 -19.15 -15.40
CA ILE A 224 -8.52 -19.75 -14.47
C ILE A 224 -9.54 -20.53 -15.31
N PRO A 225 -9.64 -21.86 -15.14
CA PRO A 225 -10.57 -22.67 -15.92
C PRO A 225 -12.01 -22.41 -15.46
N ILE A 226 -12.70 -21.52 -16.17
CA ILE A 226 -14.10 -21.15 -15.91
C ILE A 226 -14.95 -21.68 -17.07
N THR A 227 -15.90 -22.57 -16.80
CA THR A 227 -16.71 -23.17 -17.87
C THR A 227 -17.84 -22.27 -18.34
N ASN A 228 -18.45 -21.50 -17.43
CA ASN A 228 -19.42 -20.48 -17.79
C ASN A 228 -19.40 -19.32 -16.78
N GLU A 229 -18.86 -18.18 -17.20
CA GLU A 229 -18.71 -16.99 -16.36
C GLU A 229 -20.04 -16.36 -15.91
N ARG A 230 -21.14 -16.66 -16.62
CA ARG A 230 -22.46 -16.11 -16.36
C ARG A 230 -23.26 -16.93 -15.35
N ILE A 231 -22.79 -18.13 -14.99
CA ILE A 231 -23.37 -18.85 -13.86
C ILE A 231 -23.23 -17.95 -12.64
N ARG A 232 -24.36 -17.76 -11.96
CA ARG A 232 -24.47 -16.82 -10.85
C ARG A 232 -25.28 -17.43 -9.71
N GLN A 233 -25.00 -16.92 -8.52
CA GLN A 233 -25.80 -17.09 -7.31
C GLN A 233 -26.23 -15.70 -6.87
N THR A 234 -27.51 -15.53 -6.58
CA THR A 234 -27.98 -14.30 -5.93
C THR A 234 -27.85 -14.49 -4.43
N TYR A 235 -27.30 -13.50 -3.75
CA TYR A 235 -27.24 -13.42 -2.30
C TYR A 235 -27.99 -12.18 -1.85
N TYR A 236 -28.71 -12.35 -0.75
CA TYR A 236 -29.25 -11.25 0.02
C TYR A 236 -28.38 -11.09 1.26
N GLY A 237 -28.05 -9.85 1.59
CA GLY A 237 -27.18 -9.50 2.71
C GLY A 237 -27.80 -8.44 3.58
N ALA A 238 -27.65 -8.58 4.90
CA ALA A 238 -28.04 -7.57 5.88
C ALA A 238 -26.90 -7.29 6.86
N LEU A 239 -26.35 -6.07 6.83
CA LEU A 239 -25.33 -5.62 7.77
C LEU A 239 -25.98 -4.97 9.00
N ASN A 240 -25.71 -5.52 10.19
CA ASN A 240 -26.16 -4.92 11.43
C ASN A 240 -25.32 -3.69 11.79
N TYR A 241 -26.00 -2.55 11.94
CA TYR A 241 -25.35 -1.27 12.26
C TYR A 241 -24.58 -1.31 13.59
N GLN A 242 -25.12 -1.95 14.63
CA GLN A 242 -24.53 -1.99 15.98
C GLN A 242 -23.47 -3.09 16.09
N THR A 243 -23.83 -4.34 15.77
CA THR A 243 -22.96 -5.50 16.03
C THR A 243 -21.88 -5.69 14.97
N LYS A 244 -22.02 -5.01 13.82
CA LYS A 244 -21.16 -5.13 12.64
C LYS A 244 -21.14 -6.53 12.03
N GLU A 245 -22.09 -7.37 12.42
CA GLU A 245 -22.28 -8.71 11.88
C GLU A 245 -23.10 -8.65 10.60
N PHE A 246 -22.81 -9.59 9.71
CA PHE A 246 -23.44 -9.66 8.41
C PHE A 246 -24.23 -10.95 8.26
N ILE A 247 -25.52 -10.82 7.96
CA ILE A 247 -26.40 -11.95 7.71
C ILE A 247 -26.46 -12.16 6.20
N LEU A 248 -26.00 -13.32 5.74
CA LEU A 248 -25.96 -13.70 4.33
C LEU A 248 -26.94 -14.85 4.06
N HIS A 249 -27.72 -14.78 2.99
CA HIS A 249 -28.55 -15.90 2.56
C HIS A 249 -28.65 -16.02 1.04
N PRO A 250 -28.45 -17.23 0.46
CA PRO A 250 -28.55 -17.44 -0.98
C PRO A 250 -30.02 -17.56 -1.44
N TYR A 251 -30.28 -17.05 -2.66
CA TYR A 251 -31.55 -17.18 -3.37
C TYR A 251 -31.32 -17.37 -4.87
N GLU A 252 -32.31 -17.92 -5.58
CA GLU A 252 -32.18 -18.17 -7.02
C GLU A 252 -32.07 -16.88 -7.85
N LYS A 253 -32.81 -15.83 -7.47
CA LYS A 253 -32.91 -14.55 -8.18
C LYS A 253 -33.30 -13.41 -7.24
N GLY A 254 -33.04 -12.16 -7.65
CA GLY A 254 -33.57 -10.98 -6.98
C GLY A 254 -35.00 -10.72 -7.44
N ASN A 255 -35.98 -10.80 -6.53
CA ASN A 255 -37.38 -10.47 -6.77
C ASN A 255 -38.12 -10.18 -5.45
N GLY A 256 -39.38 -9.72 -5.54
CA GLY A 256 -40.20 -9.40 -4.36
C GLY A 256 -40.41 -10.60 -3.43
N GLU A 257 -40.70 -11.78 -3.99
CA GLU A 257 -40.90 -13.02 -3.22
C GLU A 257 -39.67 -13.39 -2.36
N ASN A 258 -38.48 -13.42 -2.95
CA ASN A 258 -37.24 -13.73 -2.22
C ASN A 258 -36.85 -12.62 -1.25
N THR A 259 -37.20 -11.37 -1.56
CA THR A 259 -37.04 -10.25 -0.62
C THR A 259 -37.91 -10.44 0.62
N VAL A 260 -39.19 -10.82 0.46
CA VAL A 260 -40.09 -11.15 1.58
C VAL A 260 -39.55 -12.36 2.36
N ALA A 261 -39.08 -13.40 1.66
CA ALA A 261 -38.49 -14.57 2.32
C ALA A 261 -37.27 -14.19 3.16
N PHE A 262 -36.40 -13.31 2.65
CA PHE A 262 -35.25 -12.83 3.41
C PHE A 262 -35.67 -11.95 4.59
N MET A 263 -36.67 -11.08 4.45
CA MET A 263 -37.22 -10.32 5.58
C MET A 263 -37.75 -11.23 6.69
N LYS A 264 -38.47 -12.31 6.33
CA LYS A 264 -38.92 -13.32 7.31
C LYS A 264 -37.74 -14.00 8.00
N TYR A 265 -36.72 -14.37 7.24
CA TYR A 265 -35.49 -14.92 7.80
C TYR A 265 -34.82 -13.96 8.81
N LEU A 266 -34.73 -12.66 8.48
CA LEU A 266 -34.22 -11.64 9.40
C LEU A 266 -35.06 -11.52 10.68
N GLN A 267 -36.39 -11.65 10.57
CA GLN A 267 -37.29 -11.67 11.72
C GLN A 267 -37.05 -12.89 12.61
N GLU A 268 -36.85 -14.07 12.03
CA GLU A 268 -36.55 -15.31 12.75
C GLU A 268 -35.20 -15.24 13.48
N GLN A 269 -34.19 -14.61 12.88
CA GLN A 269 -32.89 -14.40 13.52
C GLN A 269 -32.91 -13.37 14.65
N ASN A 270 -33.96 -12.54 14.74
CA ASN A 270 -34.07 -11.45 15.70
C ASN A 270 -35.43 -11.47 16.42
N PRO A 271 -35.74 -12.56 17.17
CA PRO A 271 -37.05 -12.73 17.77
C PRO A 271 -37.38 -11.62 18.76
N GLY A 272 -38.59 -11.06 18.65
CA GLY A 272 -39.09 -10.00 19.53
C GLY A 272 -38.52 -8.61 19.30
N LYS A 273 -37.57 -8.42 18.37
CA LYS A 273 -36.99 -7.11 18.05
C LYS A 273 -37.71 -6.46 16.88
N GLN A 274 -37.87 -5.14 16.91
CA GLN A 274 -38.26 -4.35 15.74
C GLN A 274 -37.07 -4.22 14.79
N ILE A 275 -37.32 -4.15 13.48
CA ILE A 275 -36.28 -4.08 12.46
C ILE A 275 -36.49 -2.82 11.61
N ALA A 276 -35.51 -1.91 11.64
CA ALA A 276 -35.38 -0.84 10.67
C ALA A 276 -34.47 -1.30 9.52
N LEU A 277 -35.03 -1.45 8.32
CA LEU A 277 -34.30 -1.84 7.12
C LEU A 277 -33.93 -0.60 6.31
N ILE A 278 -32.67 -0.50 5.92
CA ILE A 278 -32.14 0.56 5.06
C ILE A 278 -31.70 -0.06 3.74
N TRP A 279 -32.30 0.35 2.61
CA TRP A 279 -32.10 -0.30 1.31
C TRP A 279 -32.23 0.67 0.12
N ASP A 280 -31.85 0.25 -1.09
CA ASP A 280 -31.72 1.12 -2.28
C ASP A 280 -33.05 1.48 -2.98
N GLY A 281 -34.14 0.81 -2.60
CA GLY A 281 -35.46 1.05 -3.18
C GLY A 281 -35.63 0.50 -4.58
N ALA A 282 -34.95 -0.60 -4.92
CA ALA A 282 -35.12 -1.35 -6.15
C ALA A 282 -36.60 -1.56 -6.51
N SER A 283 -36.91 -1.72 -7.80
CA SER A 283 -38.30 -1.82 -8.26
C SER A 283 -39.08 -2.95 -7.58
N TYR A 284 -38.41 -4.06 -7.28
CA TYR A 284 -38.99 -5.19 -6.57
C TYR A 284 -39.16 -4.95 -5.06
N HIS A 285 -38.47 -3.99 -4.43
CA HIS A 285 -38.78 -3.55 -3.06
C HIS A 285 -40.12 -2.80 -2.97
N LYS A 286 -40.68 -2.38 -4.12
CA LYS A 286 -41.98 -1.69 -4.23
C LYS A 286 -43.08 -2.61 -4.76
N SER A 287 -42.81 -3.90 -4.87
CA SER A 287 -43.75 -4.89 -5.41
C SER A 287 -44.96 -5.09 -4.49
N GLN A 288 -46.00 -5.73 -5.01
CA GLN A 288 -47.22 -5.97 -4.23
C GLN A 288 -46.95 -6.94 -3.07
N GLU A 289 -46.09 -7.94 -3.29
CA GLU A 289 -45.70 -8.93 -2.29
C GLU A 289 -45.08 -8.28 -1.04
N ILE A 290 -44.22 -7.27 -1.25
CA ILE A 290 -43.61 -6.51 -0.14
C ILE A 290 -44.67 -5.67 0.59
N LYS A 291 -45.57 -5.01 -0.14
CA LYS A 291 -46.65 -4.22 0.45
C LYS A 291 -47.58 -5.09 1.30
N ASP A 292 -47.98 -6.25 0.78
CA ASP A 292 -48.87 -7.18 1.47
C ASP A 292 -48.20 -7.75 2.73
N PHE A 293 -46.91 -8.09 2.65
CA PHE A 293 -46.13 -8.54 3.79
C PHE A 293 -46.02 -7.46 4.87
N LEU A 294 -45.67 -6.23 4.50
CA LEU A 294 -45.57 -5.10 5.44
C LEU A 294 -46.93 -4.77 6.07
N ALA A 295 -48.02 -4.79 5.29
CA ALA A 295 -49.37 -4.60 5.80
C ALA A 295 -49.76 -5.68 6.82
N THR A 296 -49.36 -6.93 6.58
CA THR A 296 -49.63 -8.06 7.48
C THR A 296 -48.82 -7.95 8.77
N VAL A 297 -47.51 -7.71 8.68
CA VAL A 297 -46.60 -7.74 9.84
C VAL A 297 -46.76 -6.54 10.77
N ASN A 298 -47.24 -5.42 10.22
CA ASN A 298 -47.54 -4.19 10.94
C ASN A 298 -49.04 -3.99 11.21
N HIS A 299 -49.89 -4.98 10.90
CA HIS A 299 -51.33 -4.86 11.05
C HIS A 299 -51.72 -4.50 12.50
N GLY A 300 -52.53 -3.45 12.66
CA GLY A 300 -53.02 -2.99 13.96
C GLY A 300 -51.96 -2.37 14.87
N LYS A 301 -50.78 -2.03 14.34
CA LYS A 301 -49.69 -1.37 15.08
C LYS A 301 -49.53 0.08 14.64
N GLU A 302 -49.28 0.95 15.61
CA GLU A 302 -48.84 2.32 15.33
C GLU A 302 -47.44 2.33 14.70
N GLU A 303 -47.07 3.40 13.99
CA GLU A 303 -45.78 3.48 13.29
C GLU A 303 -44.57 3.29 14.23
N THR A 304 -44.70 3.74 15.47
CA THR A 304 -43.69 3.58 16.53
C THR A 304 -43.55 2.13 17.02
N GLU A 305 -44.52 1.27 16.71
CA GLU A 305 -44.62 -0.14 17.10
C GLU A 305 -44.45 -1.09 15.90
N TRP A 306 -44.26 -0.57 14.69
CA TRP A 306 -44.05 -1.40 13.51
C TRP A 306 -42.92 -2.40 13.70
N GLN A 307 -43.21 -3.63 13.29
CA GLN A 307 -42.25 -4.73 13.30
C GLN A 307 -41.14 -4.49 12.27
N PHE A 308 -41.52 -3.97 11.10
CA PHE A 308 -40.60 -3.55 10.05
C PHE A 308 -40.82 -2.10 9.70
N LYS A 309 -39.74 -1.31 9.72
CA LYS A 309 -39.69 0.06 9.19
C LYS A 309 -38.67 0.12 8.05
N CYS A 310 -39.14 0.32 6.82
CA CYS A 310 -38.27 0.41 5.65
C CYS A 310 -37.88 1.86 5.36
N ILE A 311 -36.60 2.09 5.14
CA ILE A 311 -36.00 3.41 4.98
C ILE A 311 -35.12 3.37 3.74
N LEU A 312 -35.33 4.32 2.83
CA LEU A 312 -34.63 4.32 1.55
C LEU A 312 -33.26 5.00 1.72
N PHE A 313 -32.23 4.43 1.10
CA PHE A 313 -31.02 5.18 0.77
C PHE A 313 -31.39 6.37 -0.10
N ALA A 314 -30.53 7.38 -0.09
CA ALA A 314 -30.67 8.45 -1.04
C ALA A 314 -30.63 7.90 -2.48
N PRO A 315 -31.48 8.42 -3.39
CA PRO A 315 -31.51 7.98 -4.78
C PRO A 315 -30.12 7.95 -5.40
N ASN A 316 -29.88 6.92 -6.21
CA ASN A 316 -28.67 6.71 -6.99
C ASN A 316 -27.39 6.69 -6.16
N SER A 317 -27.42 6.32 -4.87
CA SER A 317 -26.28 6.48 -3.96
C SER A 317 -25.59 5.20 -3.39
N PRO A 318 -25.13 4.18 -4.19
CA PRO A 318 -24.03 3.21 -3.87
C PRO A 318 -23.04 3.46 -2.70
N GLU A 319 -22.13 4.46 -2.75
CA GLU A 319 -21.23 4.86 -1.64
C GLU A 319 -21.86 5.03 -0.24
N GLN A 320 -23.18 5.15 -0.16
CA GLN A 320 -23.92 5.19 1.09
C GLN A 320 -24.18 3.81 1.69
N ASN A 321 -24.25 2.80 0.83
CA ASN A 321 -24.56 1.45 1.20
C ASN A 321 -23.28 0.74 1.68
N PRO A 322 -23.15 0.45 2.98
CA PRO A 322 -22.01 -0.31 3.50
C PRO A 322 -22.01 -1.76 3.04
N VAL A 323 -23.16 -2.29 2.62
CA VAL A 323 -23.24 -3.66 2.12
C VAL A 323 -22.49 -3.83 0.80
N GLU A 324 -22.41 -2.80 -0.04
CA GLU A 324 -21.57 -2.83 -1.25
C GLU A 324 -20.09 -3.04 -0.94
N ASP A 325 -19.59 -2.49 0.17
CA ASP A 325 -18.21 -2.69 0.58
C ASP A 325 -17.99 -4.12 1.10
N VAL A 326 -18.98 -4.71 1.78
CA VAL A 326 -18.96 -6.13 2.17
C VAL A 326 -18.80 -7.01 0.92
N TRP A 327 -19.63 -6.76 -0.10
CA TRP A 327 -19.54 -7.46 -1.38
C TRP A 327 -18.18 -7.27 -2.05
N LEU A 328 -17.65 -6.06 -2.05
CA LEU A 328 -16.35 -5.76 -2.62
C LEU A 328 -15.23 -6.50 -1.90
N GLN A 329 -15.24 -6.52 -0.56
CA GLN A 329 -14.27 -7.25 0.25
C GLN A 329 -14.33 -8.75 -0.01
N ALA A 330 -15.53 -9.35 0.01
CA ALA A 330 -15.70 -10.77 -0.25
C ALA A 330 -15.23 -11.17 -1.66
N LYS A 331 -15.58 -10.38 -2.69
CA LYS A 331 -15.09 -10.60 -4.07
C LYS A 331 -13.58 -10.40 -4.20
N ASN A 332 -12.99 -9.45 -3.48
CA ASN A 332 -11.54 -9.27 -3.44
C ASN A 332 -10.83 -10.47 -2.78
N SER A 333 -11.41 -11.03 -1.71
CA SER A 333 -10.91 -12.26 -1.10
C SER A 333 -10.96 -13.42 -2.09
N LEU A 334 -12.05 -13.59 -2.85
CA LEU A 334 -12.10 -14.60 -3.92
C LEU A 334 -10.98 -14.43 -4.97
N ARG A 335 -10.64 -13.19 -5.35
CA ARG A 335 -9.55 -12.90 -6.30
C ARG A 335 -8.18 -13.22 -5.70
N ARG A 336 -8.01 -12.96 -4.40
CA ARG A 336 -6.78 -13.28 -3.65
C ARG A 336 -6.58 -14.78 -3.54
N PHE A 337 -7.66 -15.52 -3.30
CA PHE A 337 -7.68 -16.97 -3.14
C PHE A 337 -8.17 -17.73 -4.38
N TRP A 338 -8.06 -17.12 -5.58
CA TRP A 338 -8.58 -17.64 -6.84
C TRP A 338 -8.13 -19.09 -7.16
N ARG A 339 -6.97 -19.46 -6.64
CA ARG A 339 -6.31 -20.75 -6.74
C ARG A 339 -7.17 -21.91 -6.20
N LEU A 340 -8.04 -21.62 -5.23
CA LEU A 340 -8.99 -22.55 -4.62
C LEU A 340 -10.34 -22.59 -5.37
N CYS A 341 -10.62 -21.59 -6.21
CA CYS A 341 -11.87 -21.42 -6.95
C CYS A 341 -11.95 -22.28 -8.22
N ARG A 342 -11.84 -23.60 -8.08
CA ARG A 342 -11.80 -24.55 -9.21
C ARG A 342 -13.16 -24.90 -9.81
N SER A 343 -14.24 -24.56 -9.12
CA SER A 343 -15.62 -24.80 -9.54
C SER A 343 -16.52 -23.72 -8.95
N PHE A 344 -17.71 -23.50 -9.54
CA PHE A 344 -18.64 -22.52 -8.99
C PHE A 344 -19.10 -22.87 -7.54
N PRO A 345 -19.34 -24.14 -7.16
CA PRO A 345 -19.57 -24.50 -5.76
C PRO A 345 -18.42 -24.08 -4.81
N ALA A 346 -17.15 -24.24 -5.22
CA ALA A 346 -16.02 -23.78 -4.42
C ALA A 346 -15.99 -22.24 -4.27
N VAL A 347 -16.39 -21.52 -5.33
CA VAL A 347 -16.52 -20.06 -5.29
C VAL A 347 -17.60 -19.63 -4.29
N LYS A 348 -18.77 -20.28 -4.30
CA LYS A 348 -19.85 -20.00 -3.34
C LYS A 348 -19.40 -20.27 -1.91
N TYR A 349 -18.80 -21.43 -1.66
CA TYR A 349 -18.29 -21.80 -0.33
C TYR A 349 -17.28 -20.77 0.19
N LEU A 350 -16.30 -20.38 -0.62
CA LEU A 350 -15.30 -19.39 -0.19
C LEU A 350 -15.92 -18.01 0.03
N PHE A 351 -16.90 -17.63 -0.80
CA PHE A 351 -17.60 -16.35 -0.64
C PHE A 351 -18.35 -16.28 0.69
N GLU A 352 -19.13 -17.33 1.00
CA GLU A 352 -19.84 -17.49 2.28
C GLU A 352 -18.84 -17.53 3.44
N PHE A 353 -17.80 -18.36 3.33
CA PHE A 353 -16.75 -18.48 4.35
C PHE A 353 -16.09 -17.15 4.71
N PHE A 354 -15.73 -16.32 3.73
CA PHE A 354 -15.09 -15.03 3.99
C PHE A 354 -16.03 -14.03 4.66
N ILE A 355 -17.33 -14.15 4.43
CA ILE A 355 -18.34 -13.28 5.05
C ILE A 355 -18.61 -13.71 6.48
N ASP A 356 -18.80 -15.01 6.73
CA ASP A 356 -19.16 -15.55 8.05
C ASP A 356 -18.06 -15.35 9.11
N HIS A 357 -16.81 -15.20 8.69
CA HIS A 357 -15.65 -15.07 9.59
C HIS A 357 -15.13 -13.63 9.70
N GLN A 358 -15.93 -12.63 9.33
CA GLN A 358 -15.55 -11.21 9.39
C GLN A 358 -16.63 -10.36 10.06
N LYS A 359 -16.18 -9.36 10.83
CA LYS A 359 -17.01 -8.22 11.24
C LYS A 359 -16.69 -7.04 10.33
N PHE A 360 -17.72 -6.32 9.91
CA PHE A 360 -17.59 -5.28 8.91
C PHE A 360 -17.83 -3.91 9.53
N ASP A 361 -16.73 -3.21 9.82
CA ASP A 361 -16.75 -1.86 10.37
C ASP A 361 -16.17 -0.86 9.36
N PHE A 362 -17.06 -0.18 8.64
CA PHE A 362 -16.70 0.82 7.65
C PHE A 362 -16.96 2.22 8.21
N SER A 363 -16.07 3.17 7.92
CA SER A 363 -16.23 4.57 8.30
C SER A 363 -17.54 5.19 7.80
N LYS A 364 -18.07 4.74 6.65
CA LYS A 364 -19.37 5.20 6.15
C LYS A 364 -20.57 4.80 7.02
N ILE A 365 -20.42 3.79 7.89
CA ILE A 365 -21.43 3.47 8.91
C ILE A 365 -21.52 4.62 9.92
N GLU A 366 -20.41 5.31 10.21
CA GLU A 366 -20.38 6.45 11.14
C GLU A 366 -21.16 7.66 10.61
N GLU A 367 -21.31 7.80 9.31
CA GLU A 367 -22.19 8.81 8.72
C GLU A 367 -23.66 8.61 9.14
N TYR A 368 -24.02 7.40 9.56
CA TYR A 368 -25.31 7.03 10.15
C TYR A 368 -25.31 7.06 11.68
N SER A 369 -24.21 7.43 12.34
CA SER A 369 -24.18 7.60 13.78
C SER A 369 -24.96 8.83 14.24
N PRO A 370 -25.70 8.76 15.37
CA PRO A 370 -26.24 9.95 16.03
C PRO A 370 -25.12 10.97 16.20
N CYS A 371 -25.35 12.23 15.82
CA CYS A 371 -24.49 13.30 16.31
C CYS A 371 -24.63 13.29 17.84
N SER A 372 -23.50 13.08 18.52
CA SER A 372 -23.37 13.25 19.96
C SER A 372 -23.75 14.65 20.41
#